data_AF-A0A1F2U7F2-F1
#
_entry.id   AF-A0A1F2U7F2-F1
#
_cell.length_a   1.000
_cell.length_b   1.000
_cell.length_c   1.000
_cell.angle_alpha   90.00
_cell.angle_beta   90.00
_cell.angle_gamma   90.00
#
_symmetry.space_group_name_H-M   'P 1'
#
loop_
_entity.id
_entity.type
_entity.pdbx_description
1 polymer ?
#
loop_
_entity_poly.entity_id
_entity_poly.type
_entity_poly.pdbx_seq_one_letter_code
_entity_poly.pdbx_strand_id
1 'polypeptide(L)'
;MMQAFIITLREGLEAFLIVAISLAYLRKSGRQELVPAVRWGIALSVLISIGAAFFFQRARNQALWEGLLAVAAAVSVASLTVHMWRTARRIKQDIEGHLESSTLKTGRAAFLGVLGFTMLMITREGMETALLMGTLWFQVKSMSIIMGALVGTLSAAFVAWLWSRYGHRVNLTLFFQVTAVFLLVFVVQLLIYGFHELTEANIFPYSEPLHWATEPYGPDGRYGQYLSYLLVMLPLGWLVISSLMPRRPETAKVQA
;
A
#
# COMPACT_ATOMS: atom_id res chain seq x y z
N MET A 1 10.96 22.86 5.81
CA MET A 1 10.51 22.60 4.42
C MET A 1 10.91 21.21 3.92
N MET A 2 12.21 20.90 3.79
CA MET A 2 12.68 19.62 3.19
C MET A 2 12.13 18.36 3.89
N GLN A 3 12.15 18.33 5.22
CA GLN A 3 11.66 17.18 5.98
C GLN A 3 10.17 16.91 5.77
N ALA A 4 9.34 17.96 5.85
CA ALA A 4 7.90 17.89 5.56
C ALA A 4 7.60 17.42 4.14
N PHE A 5 8.40 17.88 3.17
CA PHE A 5 8.32 17.44 1.78
C PHE A 5 8.62 15.94 1.65
N ILE A 6 9.71 15.46 2.24
CA ILE A 6 10.11 14.05 2.17
C ILE A 6 9.06 13.14 2.82
N ILE A 7 8.53 13.51 3.98
CA ILE A 7 7.51 12.72 4.69
C ILE A 7 6.25 12.63 3.85
N THR A 8 5.66 13.76 3.45
CA THR A 8 4.42 13.76 2.67
C THR A 8 4.58 13.14 1.29
N LEU A 9 5.78 13.22 0.69
CA LEU A 9 6.09 12.52 -0.55
C LEU A 9 6.12 11.01 -0.32
N ARG A 10 6.79 10.52 0.73
CA ARG A 10 6.91 9.09 1.03
C ARG A 10 5.54 8.48 1.34
N GLU A 11 4.82 8.99 2.34
CA GLU A 11 3.53 8.42 2.74
C GLU A 11 2.48 8.59 1.64
N GLY A 12 2.53 9.73 0.93
CA GLY A 12 1.70 9.95 -0.25
C GLY A 12 1.95 8.86 -1.30
N LEU A 13 3.22 8.61 -1.66
CA LEU A 13 3.56 7.58 -2.64
C LEU A 13 3.14 6.18 -2.18
N GLU A 14 3.31 5.82 -0.91
CA GLU A 14 2.85 4.52 -0.38
C GLU A 14 1.32 4.40 -0.54
N ALA A 15 0.54 5.38 -0.07
CA ALA A 15 -0.92 5.42 -0.22
C ALA A 15 -1.36 5.34 -1.69
N PHE A 16 -0.74 6.14 -2.56
CA PHE A 16 -1.07 6.17 -3.98
C PHE A 16 -0.74 4.86 -4.69
N LEU A 17 0.38 4.23 -4.38
CA LEU A 17 0.78 2.95 -4.96
C LEU A 17 -0.23 1.85 -4.61
N ILE A 18 -0.68 1.79 -3.35
CA ILE A 18 -1.69 0.82 -2.90
C ILE A 18 -3.00 1.00 -3.67
N VAL A 19 -3.47 2.24 -3.81
CA VAL A 19 -4.70 2.56 -4.55
C VAL A 19 -4.55 2.22 -6.03
N ALA A 20 -3.43 2.61 -6.64
CA ALA A 20 -3.17 2.37 -8.05
C ALA A 20 -3.12 0.89 -8.39
N ILE A 21 -2.43 0.11 -7.55
CA ILE A 21 -2.35 -1.36 -7.67
C ILE A 21 -3.73 -1.99 -7.51
N SER A 22 -4.50 -1.54 -6.52
CA SER A 22 -5.85 -2.07 -6.27
C SER A 22 -6.79 -1.79 -7.46
N LEU A 23 -6.77 -0.56 -7.99
CA LEU A 23 -7.54 -0.19 -9.18
C LEU A 23 -7.10 -0.98 -10.42
N ALA A 24 -5.80 -1.14 -10.61
CA ALA A 24 -5.27 -1.92 -11.73
C ALA A 24 -5.65 -3.40 -11.60
N TYR A 25 -5.56 -3.99 -10.41
CA TYR A 25 -6.04 -5.35 -10.13
C TYR A 25 -7.52 -5.51 -10.45
N LEU A 26 -8.39 -4.61 -9.98
CA LEU A 26 -9.83 -4.66 -10.25
C LEU A 26 -10.14 -4.56 -11.74
N ARG A 27 -9.45 -3.68 -12.47
CA ARG A 27 -9.63 -3.55 -13.93
C ARG A 27 -9.16 -4.79 -14.69
N LYS A 28 -7.99 -5.33 -14.31
CA LYS A 28 -7.37 -6.48 -14.95
C LYS A 28 -8.07 -7.81 -14.63
N SER A 29 -8.74 -7.91 -13.48
CA SER A 29 -9.54 -9.07 -13.07
C SER A 29 -11.00 -9.01 -13.53
N GLY A 30 -11.39 -8.01 -14.33
CA GLY A 30 -12.76 -7.83 -14.82
C GLY A 30 -13.75 -7.31 -13.76
N ARG A 31 -13.30 -6.96 -12.56
CA ARG A 31 -14.13 -6.49 -11.43
C ARG A 31 -14.24 -4.97 -11.37
N GLN A 32 -14.50 -4.34 -12.51
CA GLN A 32 -14.61 -2.88 -12.60
C GLN A 32 -15.77 -2.30 -11.77
N GLU A 33 -16.78 -3.12 -11.48
CA GLU A 33 -17.91 -2.81 -10.59
C GLU A 33 -17.48 -2.43 -9.15
N LEU A 34 -16.28 -2.85 -8.72
CA LEU A 34 -15.72 -2.53 -7.40
C LEU A 34 -14.92 -1.22 -7.37
N VAL A 35 -14.66 -0.58 -8.52
CA VAL A 35 -13.94 0.70 -8.58
C VAL A 35 -14.63 1.81 -7.76
N PRO A 36 -15.97 1.93 -7.75
CA PRO A 36 -16.65 2.87 -6.85
C PRO A 36 -16.38 2.61 -5.37
N ALA A 37 -16.18 1.36 -4.95
CA ALA A 37 -15.84 1.01 -3.56
C ALA A 37 -14.51 1.64 -3.13
N VAL A 38 -13.51 1.62 -4.02
CA VAL A 38 -12.21 2.27 -3.80
C VAL A 38 -12.39 3.79 -3.65
N ARG A 39 -13.18 4.41 -4.54
CA ARG A 39 -13.44 5.87 -4.49
C ARG A 39 -14.13 6.29 -3.19
N TRP A 40 -15.15 5.55 -2.77
CA TRP A 40 -15.84 5.78 -1.51
C TRP A 40 -14.91 5.53 -0.31
N GLY A 41 -14.07 4.49 -0.37
CA GLY A 41 -13.05 4.22 0.64
C GLY A 41 -12.04 5.38 0.79
N ILE A 42 -11.58 5.96 -0.33
CA ILE A 42 -10.73 7.16 -0.32
C ILE A 42 -11.46 8.35 0.31
N ALA A 43 -12.68 8.65 -0.14
CA ALA A 43 -13.43 9.79 0.39
C ALA A 43 -13.69 9.66 1.90
N LEU A 44 -14.08 8.46 2.33
CA LEU A 44 -14.38 8.17 3.73
C LEU A 44 -13.11 8.18 4.60
N SER A 45 -11.99 7.64 4.11
CA SER A 45 -10.72 7.66 4.83
C SER A 45 -10.19 9.07 5.04
N VAL A 46 -10.34 9.99 4.08
CA VAL A 46 -9.95 11.39 4.29
C VAL A 46 -10.75 12.01 5.44
N LEU A 47 -12.07 11.81 5.48
CA LEU A 47 -12.91 12.30 6.56
C LEU A 47 -12.53 11.67 7.92
N ILE A 48 -12.29 10.36 7.93
CA ILE A 48 -11.94 9.63 9.14
C ILE A 48 -10.55 10.01 9.62
N SER A 49 -9.58 10.22 8.75
CA SER A 49 -8.20 10.61 9.12
C SER A 49 -8.19 11.93 9.87
N ILE A 50 -9.02 12.89 9.48
CA ILE A 50 -9.15 14.18 10.18
C ILE A 50 -9.72 13.96 11.60
N GLY A 51 -10.77 13.16 11.73
CA GLY A 51 -11.37 12.85 13.04
C GLY A 51 -10.44 12.01 13.93
N ALA A 52 -9.76 11.04 13.34
CA ALA A 52 -8.81 10.16 13.99
C ALA A 52 -7.61 10.96 14.51
N ALA A 53 -7.04 11.87 13.72
CA ALA A 53 -5.92 12.72 14.16
C ALA A 53 -6.26 13.51 15.44
N PHE A 54 -7.49 14.03 15.55
CA PHE A 54 -7.93 14.75 16.74
C PHE A 54 -8.16 13.84 17.96
N PHE A 55 -8.69 12.63 17.72
CA PHE A 55 -8.93 11.65 18.76
C PHE A 55 -7.62 11.05 19.30
N PHE A 56 -6.70 10.68 18.39
CA PHE A 56 -5.43 10.04 18.73
C PHE A 56 -4.47 10.95 19.48
N GLN A 57 -4.43 12.25 19.16
CA GLN A 57 -3.65 13.22 19.96
C GLN A 57 -4.06 13.28 21.44
N ARG A 58 -5.25 12.80 21.80
CA ARG A 58 -5.76 12.77 23.18
C ARG A 58 -5.83 11.36 23.74
N ALA A 59 -5.56 10.34 22.93
CA ALA A 59 -5.62 8.96 23.36
C ALA A 59 -4.38 8.63 24.19
N ARG A 60 -4.58 8.05 25.38
CA ARG A 60 -3.49 7.74 26.31
C ARG A 60 -2.57 6.61 25.80
N ASN A 61 -3.07 5.77 24.89
CA ASN A 61 -2.34 4.64 24.29
C ASN A 61 -2.34 4.76 22.76
N GLN A 62 -1.72 5.80 22.21
CA GLN A 62 -1.63 6.02 20.77
C GLN A 62 -0.95 4.83 20.05
N ALA A 63 0.22 4.40 20.52
CA ALA A 63 0.98 3.26 19.97
C ALA A 63 0.16 1.95 19.90
N LEU A 64 -0.73 1.70 20.87
CA LEU A 64 -1.59 0.50 20.85
C LEU A 64 -2.50 0.47 19.63
N TRP A 65 -3.09 1.60 19.30
CA TRP A 65 -4.02 1.71 18.18
C TRP A 65 -3.30 1.70 16.84
N GLU A 66 -2.13 2.33 16.77
CA GLU A 66 -1.26 2.25 15.59
C GLU A 66 -0.83 0.80 15.32
N GLY A 67 -0.38 0.09 16.35
CA GLY A 67 -0.04 -1.32 16.27
C GLY A 67 -1.22 -2.20 15.84
N LEU A 68 -2.41 -1.99 16.41
CA LEU A 68 -3.60 -2.75 16.04
C LEU A 68 -4.03 -2.50 14.60
N LEU A 69 -4.00 -1.25 14.14
CA LEU A 69 -4.35 -0.88 12.78
C LEU A 69 -3.31 -1.40 11.78
N ALA A 70 -2.03 -1.40 12.13
CA ALA A 70 -0.96 -1.99 11.33
C ALA A 70 -1.13 -3.52 11.18
N VAL A 71 -1.48 -4.23 12.26
CA VAL A 71 -1.77 -5.67 12.18
C VAL A 71 -3.02 -5.95 11.35
N ALA A 72 -4.08 -5.15 11.52
CA ALA A 72 -5.29 -5.28 10.70
C ALA A 72 -5.01 -5.00 9.21
N ALA A 73 -4.16 -4.02 8.91
CA ALA A 73 -3.65 -3.74 7.56
C ALA A 73 -2.87 -4.95 7.02
N ALA A 74 -1.94 -5.49 7.80
CA ALA A 74 -1.10 -6.62 7.40
C ALA A 74 -1.96 -7.84 7.02
N VAL A 75 -2.95 -8.18 7.84
CA VAL A 75 -3.90 -9.27 7.55
C VAL A 75 -4.70 -9.00 6.28
N SER A 76 -5.18 -7.78 6.10
CA SER A 76 -5.97 -7.39 4.93
C SER A 76 -5.15 -7.44 3.63
N VAL A 77 -3.91 -6.94 3.66
CA VAL A 77 -2.97 -6.99 2.53
C VAL A 77 -2.55 -8.44 2.25
N ALA A 78 -2.28 -9.24 3.29
CA ALA A 78 -1.93 -10.66 3.13
C ALA A 78 -3.07 -11.43 2.45
N SER A 79 -4.32 -11.19 2.87
CA SER A 79 -5.50 -11.77 2.24
C SER A 79 -5.61 -11.40 0.76
N LEU A 80 -5.41 -10.10 0.42
CA LEU A 80 -5.37 -9.64 -0.96
C LEU A 80 -4.25 -10.32 -1.77
N THR A 81 -3.07 -10.46 -1.18
CA THR A 81 -1.90 -11.10 -1.81
C THR A 81 -2.20 -12.56 -2.15
N VAL A 82 -2.75 -13.31 -1.21
CA VAL A 82 -3.17 -14.70 -1.42
C VAL A 82 -4.25 -14.78 -2.51
N HIS A 83 -5.21 -13.86 -2.49
CA HIS A 83 -6.26 -13.80 -3.50
C HIS A 83 -5.69 -13.55 -4.90
N MET A 84 -4.78 -12.57 -5.04
CA MET A 84 -4.09 -12.28 -6.29
C MET A 84 -3.29 -13.48 -6.80
N TRP A 85 -2.57 -14.18 -5.92
CA TRP A 85 -1.78 -15.35 -6.31
C TRP A 85 -2.64 -16.53 -6.79
N ARG A 86 -3.84 -16.70 -6.22
CA ARG A 86 -4.83 -17.67 -6.72
C ARG A 86 -5.40 -17.25 -8.06
N THR A 87 -5.75 -15.97 -8.24
CA THR A 87 -6.27 -15.43 -9.50
C THR A 87 -5.26 -15.55 -10.64
N ALA A 88 -3.99 -15.22 -10.40
CA ALA A 88 -2.94 -15.34 -11.41
C ALA A 88 -2.74 -16.79 -11.90
N ARG A 89 -2.86 -17.78 -11.00
CA ARG A 89 -2.80 -19.21 -11.36
C ARG A 89 -3.98 -19.65 -12.21
N ARG A 90 -5.20 -19.19 -11.88
CA ARG A 90 -6.41 -19.47 -12.67
C ARG A 90 -6.33 -18.88 -14.07
N ILE A 91 -5.92 -17.61 -14.18
CA ILE A 91 -5.76 -16.95 -15.49
C ILE A 91 -4.73 -17.70 -16.36
N LYS A 92 -3.63 -18.17 -15.77
CA LYS A 92 -2.66 -19.00 -16.51
C LYS A 92 -3.28 -20.31 -17.01
N GLN A 93 -4.11 -20.96 -16.19
CA GLN A 93 -4.81 -22.20 -16.55
C GLN A 93 -5.90 -21.98 -17.61
N ASP A 94 -6.66 -20.89 -17.55
CA ASP A 94 -7.71 -20.56 -18.54
C ASP A 94 -7.10 -20.17 -19.90
N ILE A 95 -5.86 -19.65 -19.93
CA ILE A 95 -5.11 -19.39 -21.17
C ILE A 95 -4.55 -20.69 -21.76
N GLU A 96 -4.14 -21.65 -20.92
CA GLU A 96 -3.62 -22.96 -21.35
C GLU A 96 -4.73 -23.99 -21.66
N GLY A 97 -5.96 -23.78 -21.17
CA GLY A 97 -7.12 -24.64 -21.40
C GLY A 97 -8.38 -23.82 -21.67
N HIS A 98 -8.93 -23.93 -22.88
CA HIS A 98 -10.14 -23.26 -23.35
C HIS A 98 -11.39 -23.55 -22.48
N LEU A 99 -11.53 -22.91 -21.31
CA LEU A 99 -12.72 -23.03 -20.48
C LEU A 99 -13.26 -21.67 -20.01
N GLU A 100 -14.59 -21.65 -19.97
CA GLU A 100 -15.47 -20.50 -19.81
C GLU A 100 -15.15 -19.65 -18.57
N SER A 101 -15.05 -18.34 -18.80
CA SER A 101 -14.94 -17.33 -17.76
C SER A 101 -16.22 -17.33 -16.90
N SER A 102 -16.20 -18.07 -15.81
CA SER A 102 -17.16 -17.90 -14.72
C SER A 102 -16.91 -16.54 -14.08
N THR A 103 -17.57 -15.51 -14.61
CA THR A 103 -17.71 -14.19 -13.98
C THR A 103 -18.44 -14.39 -12.66
N LEU A 104 -17.68 -14.66 -11.60
CA LEU A 104 -18.18 -14.71 -10.23
C LEU A 104 -18.89 -13.37 -9.97
N LYS A 105 -20.22 -13.42 -9.78
CA LYS A 105 -21.01 -12.24 -9.43
C LYS A 105 -20.36 -11.54 -8.25
N THR A 106 -19.99 -10.28 -8.45
CA THR A 106 -19.43 -9.44 -7.41
C THR A 106 -20.49 -9.19 -6.34
N GLY A 107 -20.40 -9.89 -5.21
CA GLY A 107 -21.36 -9.72 -4.11
C GLY A 107 -21.11 -8.46 -3.28
N ARG A 108 -22.12 -8.04 -2.49
CA ARG A 108 -22.01 -6.94 -1.52
C ARG A 108 -20.80 -7.08 -0.57
N ALA A 109 -20.46 -8.31 -0.19
CA ALA A 109 -19.29 -8.60 0.64
C ALA A 109 -17.95 -8.19 -0.04
N ALA A 110 -17.83 -8.37 -1.36
CA ALA A 110 -16.64 -7.94 -2.09
C ALA A 110 -16.55 -6.40 -2.16
N PHE A 111 -17.69 -5.73 -2.33
CA PHE A 111 -17.76 -4.27 -2.28
C PHE A 111 -17.33 -3.72 -0.92
N LEU A 112 -17.92 -4.24 0.17
CA LEU A 112 -17.57 -3.83 1.52
C LEU A 112 -16.11 -4.18 1.87
N GLY A 113 -15.60 -5.32 1.40
CA GLY A 113 -14.20 -5.71 1.59
C GLY A 113 -13.23 -4.75 0.92
N VAL A 114 -13.46 -4.37 -0.35
CA VAL A 114 -12.62 -3.40 -1.06
C VAL A 114 -12.72 -2.01 -0.46
N LEU A 115 -13.93 -1.59 -0.08
CA LEU A 115 -14.15 -0.31 0.59
C LEU A 115 -13.39 -0.26 1.92
N GLY A 116 -13.58 -1.28 2.77
CA GLY A 116 -12.92 -1.38 4.07
C GLY A 116 -11.40 -1.47 3.95
N PHE A 117 -10.89 -2.26 3.00
CA PHE A 117 -9.46 -2.32 2.69
C PHE A 117 -8.91 -0.94 2.31
N THR A 118 -9.52 -0.29 1.33
CA THR A 118 -9.05 1.02 0.84
C THR A 118 -9.11 2.07 1.95
N MET A 119 -10.21 2.06 2.71
CA MET A 119 -10.40 2.97 3.84
C MET A 119 -9.34 2.74 4.92
N LEU A 120 -9.10 1.51 5.34
CA LEU A 120 -8.12 1.17 6.38
C LEU A 120 -6.72 1.62 5.95
N MET A 121 -6.31 1.23 4.74
CA MET A 121 -4.97 1.53 4.24
C MET A 121 -4.71 3.05 4.16
N ILE A 122 -5.64 3.81 3.58
CA ILE A 122 -5.43 5.27 3.44
C ILE A 122 -5.53 5.97 4.79
N THR A 123 -6.41 5.51 5.68
CA THR A 123 -6.51 6.10 7.02
C THR A 123 -5.21 5.93 7.79
N ARG A 124 -4.54 4.76 7.68
CA ARG A 124 -3.23 4.53 8.28
C ARG A 124 -2.19 5.54 7.79
N GLU A 125 -1.97 5.62 6.48
CA GLU A 125 -0.99 6.56 5.90
C GLU A 125 -1.33 8.02 6.23
N GLY A 126 -2.62 8.35 6.25
CA GLY A 126 -3.12 9.68 6.62
C GLY A 126 -2.84 10.02 8.09
N MET A 127 -2.98 9.06 9.00
CA MET A 127 -2.67 9.23 10.42
C MET A 127 -1.16 9.37 10.65
N GLU A 128 -0.33 8.49 10.09
CA GLU A 128 1.14 8.58 10.20
C GLU A 128 1.63 9.95 9.70
N THR A 129 1.12 10.38 8.53
CA THR A 129 1.40 11.72 7.99
C THR A 129 0.98 12.83 8.95
N ALA A 130 -0.22 12.74 9.54
CA ALA A 130 -0.73 13.76 10.45
C ALA A 130 0.08 13.85 11.76
N LEU A 131 0.54 12.70 12.29
CA LEU A 131 1.32 12.62 13.51
C LEU A 131 2.75 13.15 13.29
N LEU A 132 3.43 12.65 12.27
CA LEU A 132 4.76 13.12 11.88
C LEU A 132 4.74 14.61 11.53
N MET A 133 3.67 15.08 10.88
CA MET A 133 3.54 16.51 10.59
C MET A 133 3.22 17.34 11.82
N GLY A 134 2.43 16.79 12.75
CA GLY A 134 2.15 17.40 14.05
C GLY A 134 3.43 17.61 14.86
N THR A 135 4.25 16.58 15.02
CA THR A 135 5.52 16.66 15.77
C THR A 135 6.47 17.69 15.16
N LEU A 136 6.62 17.69 13.84
CA LEU A 136 7.45 18.67 13.13
C LEU A 136 6.92 20.11 13.24
N TRP A 137 5.60 20.27 13.18
CA TRP A 137 4.98 21.57 13.37
C TRP A 137 5.29 22.12 14.78
N PHE A 138 5.23 21.29 15.81
CA PHE A 138 5.56 21.70 17.18
C PHE A 138 7.03 22.11 17.35
N GLN A 139 7.96 21.45 16.65
CA GLN A 139 9.38 21.75 16.75
C GLN A 139 9.78 23.05 16.03
N VAL A 140 9.30 23.25 14.80
CA VAL A 140 9.82 24.31 13.92
C VAL A 140 8.86 25.50 13.80
N LYS A 141 7.54 25.30 14.00
CA LYS A 141 6.47 26.33 13.95
C LYS A 141 6.60 27.33 12.78
N SER A 142 6.88 26.83 11.58
CA SER A 142 7.15 27.66 10.40
C SER A 142 6.17 27.36 9.26
N MET A 143 5.73 28.40 8.56
CA MET A 143 4.91 28.28 7.34
C MET A 143 5.62 27.46 6.24
N SER A 144 6.94 27.40 6.27
CA SER A 144 7.76 26.58 5.36
C SER A 144 7.47 25.08 5.47
N ILE A 145 6.86 24.64 6.57
CA ILE A 145 6.44 23.25 6.80
C ILE A 145 5.23 22.93 5.93
N ILE A 146 4.21 23.79 5.96
CA ILE A 146 2.97 23.63 5.17
C ILE A 146 3.29 23.65 3.67
N MET A 147 4.16 24.56 3.23
CA MET A 147 4.63 24.59 1.85
C MET A 147 5.34 23.29 1.45
N GLY A 148 6.22 22.76 2.31
CA GLY A 148 6.88 21.48 2.08
C GLY A 148 5.89 20.33 1.95
N ALA A 149 4.93 20.24 2.87
CA ALA A 149 3.88 19.23 2.87
C ALA A 149 2.99 19.29 1.62
N LEU A 150 2.63 20.49 1.18
CA LEU A 150 1.81 20.71 -0.01
C LEU A 150 2.55 20.30 -1.28
N VAL A 151 3.82 20.72 -1.43
CA VAL A 151 4.65 20.35 -2.58
C VAL A 151 4.90 18.84 -2.61
N GLY A 152 5.13 18.20 -1.45
CA GLY A 152 5.33 16.76 -1.36
C GLY A 152 4.08 15.98 -1.76
N THR A 153 2.93 16.36 -1.22
CA THR A 153 1.62 15.77 -1.58
C THR A 153 1.32 15.92 -3.08
N LEU A 154 1.53 17.11 -3.65
CA LEU A 154 1.31 17.34 -5.08
C LEU A 154 2.26 16.52 -5.96
N SER A 155 3.51 16.38 -5.54
CA SER A 155 4.51 15.56 -6.25
C SER A 155 4.13 14.08 -6.21
N ALA A 156 3.68 13.57 -5.05
CA ALA A 156 3.18 12.21 -4.92
C ALA A 156 1.94 11.98 -5.81
N ALA A 157 0.99 12.93 -5.82
CA ALA A 157 -0.19 12.88 -6.68
C ALA A 157 0.17 12.91 -8.18
N PHE A 158 1.18 13.68 -8.57
CA PHE A 158 1.68 13.73 -9.94
C PHE A 158 2.26 12.37 -10.38
N VAL A 159 3.08 11.74 -9.54
CA VAL A 159 3.62 10.39 -9.80
C VAL A 159 2.50 9.36 -9.90
N ALA A 160 1.52 9.42 -8.99
CA ALA A 160 0.34 8.55 -9.00
C ALA A 160 -0.48 8.71 -10.29
N TRP A 161 -0.69 9.95 -10.73
CA TRP A 161 -1.39 10.26 -11.96
C TRP A 161 -0.66 9.66 -13.17
N LEU A 162 0.66 9.84 -13.24
CA LEU A 162 1.51 9.27 -14.30
C LEU A 162 1.37 7.74 -14.34
N TRP A 163 1.51 7.09 -13.18
CA TRP A 163 1.36 5.63 -13.09
C TRP A 163 -0.04 5.16 -13.52
N SER A 164 -1.10 5.83 -13.07
CA SER A 164 -2.48 5.48 -13.43
C SER A 164 -2.74 5.57 -14.94
N ARG A 165 -2.07 6.51 -15.62
CA ARG A 165 -2.23 6.76 -17.05
C ARG A 165 -1.41 5.80 -17.90
N TYR A 166 -0.19 5.45 -17.49
CA TYR A 166 0.72 4.64 -18.31
C TYR A 166 0.80 3.15 -17.90
N GLY A 167 0.36 2.80 -16.69
CA GLY A 167 0.41 1.43 -16.15
C GLY A 167 -0.43 0.40 -16.91
N HIS A 168 -1.41 0.84 -17.72
CA HIS A 168 -2.24 -0.07 -18.51
C HIS A 168 -1.49 -0.78 -19.64
N ARG A 169 -0.31 -0.27 -20.04
CA ARG A 169 0.55 -0.84 -21.10
C ARG A 169 1.30 -2.10 -20.66
N VAL A 170 1.30 -2.42 -19.37
CA VAL A 170 2.04 -3.57 -18.80
C VAL A 170 1.29 -4.89 -19.03
N ASN A 171 2.06 -5.95 -19.34
CA ASN A 171 1.54 -7.32 -19.50
C ASN A 171 0.86 -7.78 -18.20
N LEU A 172 -0.27 -8.47 -18.34
CA LEU A 172 -1.05 -9.01 -17.23
C LEU A 172 -0.21 -9.84 -16.25
N THR A 173 0.57 -10.80 -16.77
CA THR A 173 1.38 -11.71 -15.95
C THR A 173 2.46 -10.96 -15.17
N LEU A 174 3.13 -10.00 -15.83
CA LEU A 174 4.15 -9.16 -15.19
C LEU A 174 3.55 -8.28 -14.12
N PHE A 175 2.40 -7.66 -14.40
CA PHE A 175 1.67 -6.85 -13.42
C PHE A 175 1.36 -7.66 -12.15
N PHE A 176 0.81 -8.88 -12.31
CA PHE A 176 0.50 -9.74 -11.16
C PHE A 176 1.74 -10.16 -10.36
N GLN A 177 2.85 -10.48 -11.01
CA GLN A 177 4.10 -10.85 -10.33
C GLN A 177 4.67 -9.67 -9.54
N VAL A 178 4.77 -8.50 -10.17
CA VAL A 178 5.28 -7.27 -9.56
C VAL A 178 4.45 -6.90 -8.35
N THR A 179 3.13 -6.88 -8.51
CA THR A 179 2.23 -6.58 -7.41
C THR A 179 2.31 -7.61 -6.29
N ALA A 180 2.45 -8.90 -6.58
CA ALA A 180 2.58 -9.92 -5.54
C ALA A 180 3.85 -9.73 -4.70
N VAL A 181 4.98 -9.43 -5.34
CA VAL A 181 6.25 -9.13 -4.64
C VAL A 181 6.11 -7.87 -3.80
N PHE A 182 5.55 -6.80 -4.37
CA PHE A 182 5.26 -5.56 -3.65
C PHE A 182 4.43 -5.80 -2.40
N LEU A 183 3.28 -6.47 -2.54
CA LEU A 183 2.36 -6.71 -1.43
C LEU A 183 3.01 -7.59 -0.37
N LEU A 184 3.86 -8.55 -0.75
CA LEU A 184 4.60 -9.38 0.21
C LEU A 184 5.59 -8.56 1.04
N VAL A 185 6.40 -7.72 0.39
CA VAL A 185 7.32 -6.79 1.08
C VAL A 185 6.55 -5.86 2.00
N PHE A 186 5.41 -5.36 1.52
CA PHE A 186 4.58 -4.45 2.29
C PHE A 186 3.91 -5.12 3.50
N VAL A 187 3.48 -6.39 3.40
CA VAL A 187 3.03 -7.15 4.57
C VAL A 187 4.14 -7.27 5.60
N VAL A 188 5.38 -7.54 5.17
CA VAL A 188 6.52 -7.58 6.09
C VAL A 188 6.73 -6.23 6.77
N GLN A 189 6.66 -5.12 6.00
CA GLN A 189 6.73 -3.76 6.56
C GLN A 189 5.68 -3.53 7.64
N LEU A 190 4.42 -3.88 7.36
CA LEU A 190 3.29 -3.69 8.27
C LEU A 190 3.41 -4.56 9.53
N LEU A 191 3.93 -5.77 9.41
CA LEU A 191 4.14 -6.65 10.56
C LEU A 191 5.27 -6.14 11.45
N ILE A 192 6.37 -5.67 10.87
CA ILE A 192 7.48 -5.05 11.62
C ILE A 192 6.98 -3.80 12.34
N TYR A 193 6.30 -2.91 11.63
CA TYR A 193 5.75 -1.69 12.19
C TYR A 193 4.72 -1.98 13.29
N GLY A 194 3.75 -2.86 13.03
CA GLY A 194 2.76 -3.25 14.02
C GLY A 194 3.37 -3.88 15.26
N PHE A 195 4.39 -4.72 15.09
CA PHE A 195 5.11 -5.31 16.22
C PHE A 195 5.85 -4.24 17.04
N HIS A 196 6.53 -3.29 16.39
CA HIS A 196 7.22 -2.18 17.03
C HIS A 196 6.27 -1.35 17.90
N GLU A 197 5.14 -0.92 17.35
CA GLU A 197 4.12 -0.13 18.05
C GLU A 197 3.48 -0.89 19.22
N LEU A 198 3.22 -2.20 19.06
CA LEU A 198 2.67 -3.02 20.15
C LEU A 198 3.68 -3.22 21.29
N THR A 199 4.98 -3.23 21.00
CA THR A 199 6.03 -3.24 22.04
C THR A 199 6.13 -1.90 22.74
N GLU A 200 5.99 -0.77 22.05
CA GLU A 200 5.91 0.55 22.70
C GLU A 200 4.67 0.67 23.61
N ALA A 201 3.55 0.06 23.20
CA ALA A 201 2.34 -0.02 23.99
C ALA A 201 2.40 -0.95 25.22
N ASN A 202 3.55 -1.57 25.49
CA ASN A 202 3.78 -2.46 26.64
C ASN A 202 2.84 -3.69 26.68
N ILE A 203 2.44 -4.23 25.52
CA ILE A 203 1.53 -5.39 25.46
C ILE A 203 2.23 -6.71 25.76
N PHE A 204 3.52 -6.84 25.46
CA PHE A 204 4.27 -8.09 25.62
C PHE A 204 5.10 -8.12 26.92
N PRO A 205 5.32 -9.29 27.53
CA PRO A 205 6.36 -9.44 28.54
C PRO A 205 7.72 -9.12 27.89
N TYR A 206 8.55 -8.30 28.54
CA TYR A 206 9.81 -7.77 27.99
C TYR A 206 9.64 -6.79 26.82
N SER A 207 8.62 -5.93 26.87
CA SER A 207 8.37 -4.91 25.85
C SER A 207 9.54 -3.94 25.61
N GLU A 208 10.21 -3.48 26.66
CA GLU A 208 11.40 -2.59 26.58
C GLU A 208 12.53 -3.13 25.67
N PRO A 209 13.12 -4.31 25.93
CA PRO A 209 14.18 -4.84 25.07
C PRO A 209 13.70 -5.20 23.66
N LEU A 210 12.43 -5.58 23.49
CA LEU A 210 11.85 -5.84 22.16
C LEU A 210 11.64 -4.55 21.36
N HIS A 211 11.24 -3.46 22.02
CA HIS A 211 11.11 -2.15 21.40
C HIS A 211 12.47 -1.65 20.90
N TRP A 212 13.52 -1.74 21.73
CA TRP A 212 14.88 -1.39 21.33
C TRP A 212 15.42 -2.24 20.18
N ALA A 213 15.08 -3.54 20.17
CA ALA A 213 15.47 -4.43 19.06
C ALA A 213 14.77 -4.07 17.74
N THR A 214 13.59 -3.46 17.80
CA THR A 214 12.76 -3.14 16.63
C THR A 214 12.93 -1.69 16.17
N GLU A 215 13.45 -0.80 17.01
CA GLU A 215 13.74 0.61 16.71
C GLU A 215 14.53 0.82 15.40
N PRO A 216 15.58 0.02 15.05
CA PRO A 216 16.27 0.16 13.77
C PRO A 216 15.41 -0.15 12.54
N TYR A 217 14.34 -0.95 12.73
CA TYR A 217 13.41 -1.40 11.69
C TYR A 217 12.09 -0.63 11.69
N GLY A 218 11.85 0.23 12.69
CA GLY A 218 10.72 1.14 12.76
C GLY A 218 10.76 2.23 11.68
N PRO A 219 9.72 3.09 11.60
CA PRO A 219 9.57 4.10 10.55
C PRO A 219 10.73 5.08 10.46
N ASP A 220 11.25 5.49 11.63
CA ASP A 220 12.38 6.40 11.78
C ASP A 220 13.74 5.69 11.72
N GLY A 221 13.73 4.35 11.75
CA GLY A 221 14.90 3.51 11.69
C GLY A 221 15.54 3.46 10.31
N ARG A 222 16.87 3.28 10.28
CA ARG A 222 17.64 3.20 9.03
C ARG A 222 17.15 2.07 8.12
N TYR A 223 16.77 0.93 8.69
CA TYR A 223 16.25 -0.20 7.92
C TYR A 223 14.80 0.01 7.47
N GLY A 224 13.99 0.73 8.25
CA GLY A 224 12.63 1.13 7.85
C GLY A 224 12.64 1.99 6.58
N GLN A 225 13.55 2.97 6.51
CA GLN A 225 13.75 3.78 5.30
C GLN A 225 14.16 2.94 4.09
N TYR A 226 15.10 2.00 4.26
CA TYR A 226 15.47 1.08 3.18
C TYR A 226 14.31 0.22 2.72
N LEU A 227 13.43 -0.20 3.63
CA LEU A 227 12.27 -1.02 3.33
C LEU A 227 11.21 -0.24 2.52
N SER A 228 10.96 1.04 2.88
CA SER A 228 10.15 1.94 2.05
C SER A 228 10.77 2.22 0.67
N TYR A 229 12.09 2.36 0.56
CA TYR A 229 12.73 2.49 -0.75
C TYR A 229 12.62 1.20 -1.57
N LEU A 230 12.77 0.05 -0.93
CA LEU A 230 12.61 -1.26 -1.53
C LEU A 230 11.19 -1.42 -2.11
N LEU A 231 10.18 -0.92 -1.40
CA LEU A 231 8.77 -0.95 -1.79
C LEU A 231 8.51 -0.21 -3.12
N VAL A 232 9.28 0.84 -3.42
CA VAL A 232 9.18 1.56 -4.70
C VAL A 232 10.15 1.00 -5.74
N MET A 233 11.38 0.68 -5.35
CA MET A 233 12.44 0.25 -6.28
C MET A 233 12.26 -1.18 -6.78
N LEU A 234 11.77 -2.12 -5.97
CA LEU A 234 11.57 -3.50 -6.42
C LEU A 234 10.55 -3.59 -7.57
N PRO A 235 9.34 -2.98 -7.47
CA PRO A 235 8.39 -3.01 -8.56
C PRO A 235 8.92 -2.34 -9.83
N LEU A 236 9.56 -1.18 -9.68
CA LEU A 236 10.10 -0.43 -10.81
C LEU A 236 11.26 -1.17 -11.48
N GLY A 237 12.20 -1.69 -10.70
CA GLY A 237 13.33 -2.48 -11.19
C GLY A 237 12.85 -3.75 -11.91
N TRP A 238 11.87 -4.45 -11.35
CA TRP A 238 11.29 -5.62 -12.00
C TRP A 238 10.58 -5.27 -13.31
N LEU A 239 9.85 -4.15 -13.36
CA LEU A 239 9.23 -3.66 -14.60
C LEU A 239 10.26 -3.29 -15.66
N VAL A 240 11.34 -2.62 -15.28
CA VAL A 240 12.43 -2.26 -16.21
C VAL A 240 13.07 -3.53 -16.77
N ILE A 241 13.50 -4.45 -15.90
CA ILE A 241 14.10 -5.73 -16.31
C ILE A 241 13.17 -6.51 -17.24
N SER A 242 11.90 -6.65 -16.85
CA SER A 242 10.92 -7.40 -17.65
C SER A 242 10.53 -6.72 -18.97
N SER A 243 10.66 -5.40 -19.07
CA SER A 243 10.49 -4.67 -20.33
C SER A 243 11.68 -4.80 -21.28
N LEU A 244 12.88 -5.02 -20.74
CA LEU A 244 14.12 -5.23 -21.49
C LEU A 244 14.33 -6.69 -21.91
N MET A 245 13.69 -7.65 -21.23
CA MET A 245 13.74 -9.06 -21.61
C MET A 245 12.98 -9.30 -22.93
N PRO A 246 13.61 -9.90 -23.95
CA PRO A 246 12.93 -10.24 -25.20
C PRO A 246 11.73 -11.14 -24.91
N ARG A 247 10.57 -10.78 -25.46
CA ARG A 247 9.41 -11.69 -25.46
C ARG A 247 9.84 -12.96 -26.18
N ARG A 248 9.86 -14.10 -25.48
CA ARG A 248 10.08 -15.39 -26.14
C ARG A 248 9.02 -15.53 -27.23
N PRO A 249 9.39 -15.73 -28.50
CA PRO A 249 8.42 -16.01 -29.54
C PRO A 249 7.68 -17.27 -29.14
N GLU A 250 6.36 -17.14 -29.02
CA GLU A 250 5.45 -18.25 -28.83
C GLU A 250 5.67 -19.18 -30.03
N THR A 251 6.32 -20.32 -29.79
CA THR A 251 6.60 -21.30 -30.83
C THR A 251 5.26 -21.72 -31.41
N ALA A 252 4.97 -21.22 -32.61
CA ALA A 252 3.87 -21.67 -33.43
C ALA A 252 4.06 -23.18 -33.65
N LYS A 253 3.37 -24.00 -32.86
CA LYS A 253 3.08 -25.38 -33.24
C LYS A 253 2.00 -25.30 -34.33
N VAL A 254 2.46 -24.94 -35.53
CA VAL A 254 1.75 -25.24 -36.76
C VAL A 254 1.86 -26.74 -36.95
N GLN A 255 0.68 -27.35 -36.97
CA GLN A 255 0.30 -28.65 -37.50
C GLN A 255 1.34 -29.32 -38.41
N ALA A 256 1.67 -30.57 -38.07
CA ALA A 256 1.97 -31.64 -39.03
C ALA A 256 1.37 -32.93 -38.46
#